data_AF-S0JKB6-F1
#
_entry.id   AF-S0JKB6-F1
#
_cell.length_a   1.000
_cell.length_b   1.000
_cell.length_c   1.000
_cell.angle_alpha   90.00
_cell.angle_beta   90.00
_cell.angle_gamma   90.00
#
_symmetry.space_group_name_H-M   'P 1'
#
loop_
_entity.id
_entity.type
_entity.pdbx_description
1 polymer ?
#
loop_
_entity_poly.entity_id
_entity_poly.type
_entity_poly.pdbx_seq_one_letter_code
_entity_poly.pdbx_strand_id
1 'polypeptide(L)'
;MVKKAATLKRIVEYKTGNIMDKDKLKDYLFEILNENDELFSDVSLDDETDTLFIMTVAGKRFIATVSPMTEDESLTELWEKKNSQLVTIALGVIYMRDLEIFSEEETNKYLSEIVKMAK
;
A
#
# COMPACT_ATOMS: atom_id res chain seq x y z
N MET A 1 -28.60 29.62 -0.87
CA MET A 1 -27.80 28.52 -0.27
C MET A 1 -27.90 27.32 -1.19
N VAL A 2 -26.77 26.79 -1.65
CA VAL A 2 -26.37 25.37 -1.80
C VAL A 2 -25.06 25.42 -2.60
N LYS A 3 -23.92 25.51 -1.91
CA LYS A 3 -22.63 25.17 -2.55
C LYS A 3 -22.51 23.66 -2.45
N LYS A 4 -22.70 22.96 -3.58
CA LYS A 4 -22.42 21.53 -3.69
C LYS A 4 -20.99 21.31 -3.18
N ALA A 5 -20.86 20.64 -2.03
CA ALA A 5 -19.60 20.10 -1.57
C ALA A 5 -19.17 19.09 -2.65
N ALA A 6 -18.20 19.48 -3.47
CA ALA A 6 -17.53 18.57 -4.37
C ALA A 6 -16.76 17.59 -3.49
N THR A 7 -17.34 16.41 -3.24
CA THR A 7 -16.63 15.27 -2.66
C THR A 7 -15.54 14.85 -3.63
N LEU A 8 -14.34 15.43 -3.48
CA LEU A 8 -13.14 14.97 -4.15
C LEU A 8 -12.74 13.64 -3.53
N LYS A 9 -13.30 12.53 -4.02
CA LYS A 9 -12.71 11.20 -3.85
C LYS A 9 -11.42 11.16 -4.66
N ARG A 10 -10.31 11.59 -4.06
CA ARG A 10 -8.98 11.27 -4.60
C ARG A 10 -8.66 9.86 -4.14
N ILE A 11 -8.95 8.87 -4.99
CA ILE A 11 -8.33 7.54 -4.85
C ILE A 11 -6.87 7.77 -5.26
N VAL A 12 -5.98 7.85 -4.29
CA VAL A 12 -4.55 7.79 -4.59
C VAL A 12 -4.25 6.32 -4.86
N GLU A 13 -4.43 5.90 -6.11
CA GLU A 13 -3.85 4.64 -6.59
C GLU A 13 -2.32 4.82 -6.59
N TYR A 14 -1.69 4.50 -5.47
CA TYR A 14 -0.27 4.18 -5.50
C TYR A 14 -0.15 2.89 -6.31
N LYS A 15 0.27 3.03 -7.57
CA LYS A 15 0.57 1.92 -8.48
C LYS A 15 1.29 0.81 -7.70
N THR A 16 0.76 -0.40 -7.83
CA THR A 16 1.34 -1.67 -7.40
C THR A 16 2.86 -1.62 -7.58
N GLY A 17 3.59 -1.49 -6.46
CA GLY A 17 5.05 -1.30 -6.44
C GLY A 17 5.58 -0.28 -5.42
N ASN A 18 4.73 0.51 -4.75
CA ASN A 18 5.20 1.46 -3.73
C ASN A 18 4.91 0.94 -2.32
N ILE A 19 5.87 0.23 -1.75
CA ILE A 19 5.78 -0.22 -0.36
C ILE A 19 5.84 0.99 0.56
N MET A 20 4.84 1.09 1.45
CA MET A 20 4.66 2.17 2.41
C MET A 20 5.49 1.87 3.65
N ASP A 21 6.69 2.46 3.73
CA ASP A 21 7.48 2.47 4.95
C ASP A 21 7.09 3.66 5.86
N LYS A 22 7.67 3.69 7.07
CA LYS A 22 7.37 4.73 8.08
C LYS A 22 7.61 6.15 7.57
N ASP A 23 8.63 6.38 6.76
CA ASP A 23 8.98 7.72 6.31
C ASP A 23 8.08 8.15 5.15
N LYS A 24 7.73 7.25 4.24
CA LYS A 24 6.70 7.53 3.21
C LYS A 24 5.32 7.79 3.81
N LEU A 25 4.96 7.08 4.88
CA LEU A 25 3.70 7.36 5.59
C LEU A 25 3.71 8.78 6.19
N LYS A 26 4.83 9.21 6.79
CA LYS A 26 4.97 10.59 7.26
C LYS A 26 4.88 11.57 6.11
N ASP A 27 5.58 11.33 5.01
CA ASP A 27 5.57 12.21 3.84
C ASP A 27 4.14 12.34 3.29
N TYR A 28 3.39 11.23 3.18
CA TYR A 28 1.98 11.25 2.80
C TYR A 28 1.11 12.08 3.76
N LEU A 29 1.31 11.95 5.08
CA LEU A 29 0.61 12.77 6.05
C LEU A 29 0.98 14.26 5.90
N PHE A 30 2.26 14.59 5.69
CA PHE A 30 2.70 15.96 5.47
C PHE A 30 2.20 16.54 4.14
N GLU A 31 2.09 15.74 3.08
CA GLU A 31 1.47 16.14 1.83
C GLU A 31 0.00 16.54 2.07
N ILE A 32 -0.76 15.76 2.84
CA ILE A 32 -2.15 16.12 3.17
C ILE A 32 -2.19 17.45 3.94
N LEU A 33 -1.33 17.65 4.94
CA LEU A 33 -1.24 18.91 5.70
C LEU A 33 -0.91 20.08 4.78
N ASN A 34 0.12 19.95 3.95
CA ASN A 34 0.64 21.02 3.09
C ASN A 34 -0.31 21.35 1.93
N GLU A 35 -0.90 20.35 1.27
CA GLU A 35 -1.85 20.56 0.17
C GLU A 35 -3.15 21.22 0.65
N ASN A 36 -3.53 21.00 1.92
CA ASN A 36 -4.80 21.50 2.46
C ASN A 36 -4.66 22.71 3.39
N ASP A 37 -3.43 23.05 3.83
CA ASP A 37 -3.14 24.07 4.85
C ASP A 37 -4.01 23.89 6.12
N GLU A 38 -4.22 22.64 6.52
CA GLU A 38 -5.16 22.25 7.58
C GLU A 38 -4.56 21.20 8.50
N LEU A 39 -4.78 21.34 9.81
CA LEU A 39 -4.39 20.35 10.82
C LEU A 39 -5.37 19.16 10.85
N PHE A 40 -4.87 18.04 11.39
CA PHE A 40 -5.69 16.87 11.71
C PHE A 40 -6.45 17.07 13.02
N SER A 41 -7.73 16.72 12.99
CA SER A 41 -8.61 16.62 14.16
C SER A 41 -8.67 15.21 14.73
N ASP A 42 -8.50 14.19 13.88
CA ASP A 42 -8.48 12.78 14.27
C ASP A 42 -7.63 11.97 13.28
N VAL A 43 -6.93 10.96 13.82
CA VAL A 43 -6.19 9.95 13.07
C VAL A 43 -6.43 8.62 13.75
N SER A 44 -7.07 7.68 13.05
CA SER A 44 -7.42 6.36 13.57
C SER A 44 -7.01 5.25 12.61
N LEU A 45 -6.61 4.12 13.17
CA LEU A 45 -6.27 2.90 12.43
C LEU A 45 -7.37 1.88 12.66
N ASP A 46 -7.84 1.29 11.58
CA ASP A 46 -8.68 0.10 11.59
C ASP A 46 -7.79 -1.11 11.30
N ASP A 47 -7.45 -1.83 12.36
CA ASP A 47 -6.57 -3.00 12.33
C ASP A 47 -7.22 -4.20 11.60
N GLU A 48 -8.54 -4.24 11.44
CA GLU A 48 -9.21 -5.34 10.71
C GLU A 48 -9.06 -5.19 9.20
N THR A 49 -8.95 -3.95 8.73
CA THR A 49 -8.88 -3.61 7.30
C THR A 49 -7.56 -2.96 6.91
N ASP A 50 -6.60 -2.94 7.83
CA ASP A 50 -5.31 -2.23 7.73
C ASP A 50 -5.47 -0.82 7.14
N THR A 51 -6.53 -0.10 7.57
CA THR A 51 -6.92 1.18 6.97
C THR A 51 -6.71 2.35 7.93
N LEU A 52 -5.94 3.34 7.50
CA LEU A 52 -5.75 4.60 8.18
C LEU A 52 -6.82 5.60 7.76
N PHE A 53 -7.56 6.12 8.74
CA PHE A 53 -8.54 7.19 8.60
C PHE A 53 -7.96 8.50 9.15
N ILE A 54 -8.05 9.57 8.36
CA ILE A 54 -7.55 10.90 8.75
C ILE A 54 -8.68 11.92 8.55
N MET A 55 -8.96 12.72 9.57
CA MET A 55 -9.97 13.78 9.52
C MET A 55 -9.34 15.14 9.83
N THR A 56 -9.52 16.13 8.96
CA THR A 56 -9.04 17.50 9.20
C THR A 56 -10.00 18.28 10.09
N VAL A 57 -9.50 19.37 10.70
CA VAL A 57 -10.32 20.30 11.49
C VAL A 57 -11.49 20.93 10.70
N ALA A 58 -11.39 21.01 9.36
CA ALA A 58 -12.47 21.48 8.50
C ALA A 58 -13.48 20.37 8.12
N GLY A 59 -13.28 19.14 8.62
CA GLY A 59 -14.15 18.00 8.37
C GLY A 59 -13.87 17.26 7.06
N LYS A 60 -12.70 17.45 6.43
CA LYS A 60 -12.29 16.63 5.27
C LYS A 60 -11.81 15.27 5.76
N ARG A 61 -12.16 14.20 5.05
CA ARG A 61 -11.78 12.82 5.38
C ARG A 61 -10.87 12.24 4.29
N PHE A 62 -9.73 11.71 4.71
CA PHE A 62 -8.79 10.95 3.89
C PHE A 62 -8.74 9.50 4.40
N ILE A 63 -8.56 8.56 3.47
CA ILE A 63 -8.56 7.12 3.74
C ILE A 63 -7.35 6.54 3.00
N ALA A 64 -6.49 5.86 3.74
CA ALA A 64 -5.34 5.15 3.19
C ALA A 64 -5.37 3.70 3.67
N THR A 65 -5.63 2.76 2.76
CA THR A 65 -5.62 1.33 3.06
C THR A 65 -4.23 0.77 2.78
N VAL A 66 -3.62 0.15 3.79
CA VAL A 66 -2.35 -0.55 3.70
C VAL A 66 -2.66 -2.03 3.53
N SER A 67 -2.78 -2.52 2.30
CA SER A 67 -2.97 -3.97 2.14
C SER A 67 -1.76 -4.72 2.70
N PRO A 68 -1.96 -5.72 3.57
CA PRO A 68 -0.87 -6.52 4.08
C PRO A 68 -0.20 -7.18 2.88
N MET A 69 1.11 -6.97 2.74
CA MET A 69 1.92 -7.89 1.96
C MET A 69 1.63 -9.27 2.56
N THR A 70 1.03 -10.17 1.80
CA THR A 70 0.97 -11.59 2.17
C THR A 70 2.33 -11.98 2.73
N GLU A 71 2.36 -12.57 3.93
CA GLU A 71 3.57 -13.06 4.61
C GLU A 71 4.20 -14.23 3.84
N ASP A 72 4.56 -13.99 2.59
CA ASP A 72 5.28 -14.94 1.77
C ASP A 72 6.76 -14.81 2.12
N GLU A 73 7.35 -15.90 2.61
CA GLU A 73 8.77 -15.96 2.99
C GLU A 73 9.68 -15.48 1.85
N SER A 74 9.26 -15.68 0.59
CA SER A 74 9.97 -15.23 -0.59
C SER A 74 10.02 -13.69 -0.69
N LEU A 75 8.94 -13.00 -0.29
CA LEU A 75 8.94 -11.53 -0.24
C LEU A 75 9.89 -11.03 0.84
N THR A 76 9.86 -11.64 2.03
CA THR A 76 10.75 -11.30 3.15
C THR A 76 12.22 -11.49 2.77
N GLU A 77 12.58 -12.61 2.12
CA GLU A 77 13.96 -12.86 1.68
C GLU A 77 14.43 -11.84 0.63
N LEU A 78 13.57 -11.50 -0.35
CA LEU A 78 13.88 -10.48 -1.35
C LEU A 78 14.05 -9.08 -0.74
N TRP A 79 13.32 -8.81 0.34
CA TRP A 79 13.42 -7.59 1.13
C TRP A 79 14.73 -7.48 1.89
N GLU A 80 15.16 -8.54 2.58
CA GLU A 80 16.44 -8.58 3.28
C GLU A 80 17.62 -8.36 2.32
N LYS A 81 17.49 -8.89 1.10
CA LYS A 81 18.45 -8.69 0.00
C LYS A 81 18.37 -7.31 -0.67
N LYS A 82 17.47 -6.41 -0.21
CA LYS A 82 17.25 -5.05 -0.72
C LYS A 82 17.02 -4.97 -2.23
N ASN A 83 16.41 -6.00 -2.83
CA ASN A 83 16.19 -6.06 -4.27
C ASN A 83 14.75 -5.68 -4.64
N SER A 84 14.47 -4.37 -4.65
CA SER A 84 13.12 -3.80 -4.85
C SER A 84 12.46 -4.18 -6.19
N GLN A 85 13.25 -4.44 -7.23
CA GLN A 85 12.74 -4.90 -8.53
C GLN A 85 12.17 -6.32 -8.43
N LEU A 86 12.90 -7.23 -7.78
CA LEU A 86 12.45 -8.61 -7.62
C LEU A 86 11.25 -8.72 -6.67
N VAL A 87 11.18 -7.89 -5.63
CA VAL A 87 9.98 -7.76 -4.77
C VAL A 87 8.73 -7.41 -5.59
N THR A 88 8.86 -6.47 -6.53
CA THR A 88 7.74 -6.06 -7.40
C THR A 88 7.29 -7.21 -8.29
N ILE A 89 8.22 -8.02 -8.81
CA ILE A 89 7.91 -9.19 -9.64
C ILE A 89 7.23 -10.28 -8.80
N ALA A 90 7.73 -10.55 -7.59
CA ALA A 90 7.14 -11.52 -6.66
C ALA A 90 5.70 -11.15 -6.26
N LEU A 91 5.44 -9.86 -6.00
CA LEU A 91 4.09 -9.35 -5.78
C LEU A 91 3.17 -9.60 -6.98
N GLY A 92 3.68 -9.43 -8.20
CA GLY A 92 2.92 -9.75 -9.41
C GLY A 92 2.54 -11.23 -9.48
N VAL A 93 3.44 -12.14 -9.12
CA VAL A 93 3.19 -13.58 -9.09
C VAL A 93 2.14 -13.95 -8.04
N ILE A 94 2.20 -13.34 -6.85
CA ILE A 94 1.21 -13.52 -5.78
C ILE A 94 -0.15 -13.01 -6.22
N TYR A 95 -0.20 -11.85 -6.88
CA TYR A 95 -1.44 -11.30 -7.40
C TYR A 95 -2.09 -12.23 -8.45
N MET A 96 -1.28 -12.88 -9.31
CA MET A 96 -1.79 -13.89 -10.26
C MET A 96 -2.35 -15.13 -9.55
N ARG A 97 -1.80 -15.53 -8.39
CA ARG A 97 -2.38 -16.60 -7.56
C ARG A 97 -3.74 -16.20 -7.01
N ASP A 98 -3.84 -14.99 -6.46
CA ASP A 98 -5.07 -14.51 -5.82
C ASP A 98 -6.21 -14.30 -6.84
N LEU A 99 -5.86 -14.09 -8.11
CA LEU A 99 -6.79 -14.10 -9.23
C LEU A 99 -7.10 -15.51 -9.78
N GLU A 100 -6.58 -16.56 -9.15
CA GLU A 100 -6.67 -17.97 -9.57
C GLU A 100 -6.11 -18.23 -10.99
N ILE A 101 -5.23 -17.35 -11.48
CA ILE A 101 -4.54 -17.49 -12.77
C ILE A 101 -3.37 -18.49 -12.64
N PHE A 102 -2.67 -18.44 -11.51
CA PHE A 102 -1.66 -19.43 -11.13
C PHE A 102 -2.18 -20.32 -10.01
N SER A 103 -1.86 -21.61 -10.12
CA SER A 103 -1.98 -22.53 -9.00
C SER A 103 -0.93 -22.23 -7.94
N GLU A 104 -1.16 -22.73 -6.72
CA GLU A 104 -0.20 -22.61 -5.61
C GLU A 104 1.18 -23.21 -5.96
N GLU A 105 1.22 -24.33 -6.70
CA GLU A 105 2.46 -24.95 -7.15
C GLU A 105 3.23 -24.07 -8.14
N GLU A 106 2.52 -23.47 -9.11
CA GLU A 106 3.12 -22.55 -10.08
C GLU A 106 3.67 -21.30 -9.38
N THR A 107 2.88 -20.71 -8.47
CA THR A 107 3.29 -19.55 -7.66
C THR A 107 4.54 -19.85 -6.86
N ASN A 108 4.59 -20.97 -6.13
CA ASN A 108 5.75 -21.37 -5.34
C ASN A 108 7.00 -21.56 -6.21
N LYS A 109 6.85 -22.16 -7.39
CA LYS A 109 7.95 -22.34 -8.34
C LYS A 109 8.48 -20.99 -8.84
N TYR A 110 7.60 -20.08 -9.24
CA TYR A 110 8.01 -18.75 -9.69
C TYR A 110 8.70 -17.94 -8.60
N LEU A 111 8.15 -17.95 -7.39
CA LEU A 111 8.74 -17.25 -6.25
C LEU A 111 10.14 -17.79 -5.89
N SER A 112 10.32 -19.11 -5.88
CA SER A 112 11.63 -19.75 -5.67
C SER A 112 12.67 -19.30 -6.71
N GLU A 113 12.30 -19.21 -7.98
CA GLU A 113 13.21 -18.75 -9.03
C GLU A 113 13.54 -17.25 -8.88
N ILE A 114 12.57 -16.41 -8.52
CA ILE A 114 12.80 -14.98 -8.27
C ILE A 114 13.78 -14.80 -7.10
N VAL A 115 13.62 -15.56 -6.03
CA VAL A 115 14.53 -15.55 -4.87
C VAL A 115 15.96 -15.92 -5.26
N LYS A 116 16.15 -16.95 -6.11
CA LYS A 116 17.48 -17.34 -6.61
C LYS A 116 18.15 -16.25 -7.46
N MET A 117 17.36 -15.37 -8.08
CA MET A 117 17.90 -14.23 -8.85
C MET A 117 18.41 -13.10 -7.94
N ALA A 118 17.95 -13.04 -6.69
CA ALA A 118 18.48 -12.13 -5.69
C ALA A 118 19.79 -12.69 -5.13
N LYS A 119 20.90 -12.21 -5.70
CA LYS A 119 22.27 -12.48 -5.24
C LYS A 119 22.54 -11.92 -3.85
#